data_AF-A0A2D7RFD7-F1
#
_entry.id   AF-A0A2D7RFD7-F1
#
_cell.length_a   1.000
_cell.length_b   1.000
_cell.length_c   1.000
_cell.angle_alpha   90.00
_cell.angle_beta   90.00
_cell.angle_gamma   90.00
#
_symmetry.space_group_name_H-M   'P 1'
#
loop_
_entity.id
_entity.type
_entity.pdbx_description
1 polymer ?
#
loop_
_entity_poly.entity_id
_entity_poly.type
_entity_poly.pdbx_seq_one_letter_code
_entity_poly.pdbx_strand_id
1 'polypeptide(L)'
;MDPIRLLIQCLTYSGIIPFFLCFILAIQNSPGWLFILLAYGAVIQSFIAGMHWGISIEVERSVTALVISIILAIWAWFSVLLICYPLVAIIMQISGLLALFMVDYCIISGDNYPYQFHRLRQHVTLIVIIVLIAHIFLLPN
;
A
#
# COMPACT_ATOMS: atom_id res chain seq x y z
N MET A 1 -0.08 -5.10 -28.35
CA MET A 1 -0.09 -5.18 -26.87
C MET A 1 -1.47 -5.61 -26.45
N ASP A 2 -1.59 -6.51 -25.48
CA ASP A 2 -2.89 -6.91 -24.92
C ASP A 2 -3.53 -5.68 -24.23
N PRO A 3 -4.73 -5.23 -24.66
CA PRO A 3 -5.40 -4.07 -24.08
C PRO A 3 -5.69 -4.23 -22.58
N ILE A 4 -5.93 -5.45 -22.11
CA ILE A 4 -6.18 -5.73 -20.68
C ILE A 4 -4.92 -5.47 -19.87
N ARG A 5 -3.75 -5.88 -20.38
CA ARG A 5 -2.46 -5.66 -19.72
C ARG A 5 -2.14 -4.17 -19.56
N LEU A 6 -2.43 -3.36 -20.58
CA LEU A 6 -2.27 -1.91 -20.51
C LEU A 6 -3.21 -1.29 -19.47
N LEU A 7 -4.48 -1.71 -19.46
CA LEU A 7 -5.45 -1.24 -18.48
C LEU A 7 -4.99 -1.55 -17.04
N ILE A 8 -4.52 -2.78 -16.77
CA ILE A 8 -3.98 -3.17 -15.47
C ILE A 8 -2.80 -2.27 -15.07
N GLN A 9 -1.88 -1.98 -15.99
CA GLN A 9 -0.75 -1.09 -15.73
C GLN A 9 -1.24 0.33 -15.39
N CYS A 10 -2.11 0.91 -16.22
CA CYS A 10 -2.64 2.24 -16.00
C CYS A 10 -3.36 2.35 -14.65
N LEU A 11 -4.23 1.39 -14.31
CA LEU A 11 -4.97 1.39 -13.04
C LEU A 11 -4.03 1.25 -11.84
N THR A 12 -3.04 0.36 -11.93
CA THR A 12 -2.07 0.15 -10.83
C THR A 12 -1.24 1.41 -10.57
N TYR A 13 -0.74 2.06 -11.63
CA TYR A 13 0.02 3.32 -11.49
C TYR A 13 -0.86 4.49 -11.05
N SER A 14 -2.13 4.53 -11.47
CA SER A 14 -3.08 5.56 -11.04
C SER A 14 -3.31 5.55 -9.54
N GLY A 15 -3.15 4.38 -8.89
CA GLY A 15 -3.21 4.24 -7.43
C GLY A 15 -2.19 5.10 -6.68
N ILE A 16 -1.09 5.54 -7.32
CA ILE A 16 -0.07 6.41 -6.71
C ILE A 16 -0.53 7.88 -6.65
N ILE A 17 -1.45 8.29 -7.53
CA ILE A 17 -1.82 9.71 -7.72
C ILE A 17 -2.21 10.39 -6.39
N PRO A 18 -3.08 9.81 -5.53
CA PRO A 18 -3.49 10.50 -4.32
C PRO A 18 -2.37 10.69 -3.30
N PHE A 19 -1.33 9.84 -3.29
CA PHE A 19 -0.15 10.06 -2.44
C PHE A 19 0.64 11.30 -2.87
N PHE A 20 0.81 11.53 -4.18
CA PHE A 20 1.45 12.76 -4.68
C PHE A 20 0.58 14.00 -4.46
N LEU A 21 -0.74 13.89 -4.63
CA LEU A 21 -1.65 14.99 -4.32
C LEU A 21 -1.56 15.37 -2.85
N CYS A 22 -1.54 14.40 -1.94
CA CYS A 22 -1.33 14.64 -0.52
C CYS A 22 0.03 15.30 -0.23
N PHE A 23 1.08 14.96 -0.98
CA PHE A 23 2.39 15.61 -0.84
C PHE A 23 2.32 17.10 -1.18
N ILE A 24 1.60 17.46 -2.25
CA ILE A 24 1.37 18.87 -2.63
C ILE A 24 0.55 19.59 -1.55
N LEU A 25 -0.50 18.95 -1.04
CA LEU A 25 -1.32 19.50 0.05
C LEU A 25 -0.50 19.71 1.33
N ALA A 26 0.42 18.81 1.64
CA ALA A 26 1.33 18.92 2.78
C ALA A 26 2.28 20.12 2.63
N ILE A 27 2.88 20.32 1.45
CA ILE A 27 3.71 21.52 1.15
C ILE A 27 2.91 22.81 1.34
N GLN A 28 1.64 22.80 0.94
CA GLN A 28 0.73 23.94 1.08
C GLN A 28 0.19 24.12 2.51
N ASN A 29 0.55 23.24 3.45
CA ASN A 29 -0.04 23.18 4.80
C ASN A 29 -1.57 23.15 4.80
N SER A 30 -2.16 22.48 3.79
CA SER A 30 -3.62 22.40 3.65
C SER A 30 -4.22 21.57 4.79
N PRO A 31 -5.29 22.04 5.45
CA PRO A 31 -5.87 21.31 6.57
C PRO A 31 -6.34 19.92 6.14
N GLY A 32 -6.10 18.91 6.98
CA GLY A 32 -6.56 17.54 6.76
C GLY A 32 -5.71 16.71 5.79
N TRP A 33 -4.60 17.23 5.24
CA TRP A 33 -3.73 16.48 4.32
C TRP A 33 -3.30 15.12 4.91
N LEU A 34 -2.98 15.08 6.21
CA LEU A 34 -2.54 13.87 6.90
C LEU A 34 -3.66 12.84 6.99
N PHE A 35 -4.88 13.26 7.31
CA PHE A 35 -6.03 12.36 7.34
C PHE A 35 -6.28 11.72 5.98
N ILE A 36 -6.26 12.54 4.91
CA ILE A 36 -6.48 12.07 3.54
C ILE A 36 -5.39 11.07 3.15
N LEU A 37 -4.12 11.37 3.46
CA LEU A 37 -2.98 10.48 3.22
C LEU A 37 -3.15 9.13 3.93
N LEU A 38 -3.41 9.14 5.25
CA LEU A 38 -3.53 7.92 6.05
C LEU A 38 -4.77 7.11 5.65
N ALA A 39 -5.91 7.76 5.43
CA ALA A 39 -7.14 7.10 5.03
C ALA A 39 -6.98 6.41 3.66
N TYR A 40 -6.40 7.11 2.68
CA TYR A 40 -6.14 6.53 1.38
C TYR A 40 -5.09 5.41 1.43
N GLY A 41 -4.01 5.60 2.21
CA GLY A 41 -3.02 4.56 2.48
C GLY A 41 -3.67 3.29 3.04
N ALA A 42 -4.58 3.45 4.01
CA ALA A 42 -5.31 2.34 4.59
C ALA A 42 -6.23 1.61 3.58
N VAL A 43 -6.89 2.35 2.68
CA VAL A 43 -7.68 1.75 1.58
C VAL A 43 -6.80 0.90 0.67
N ILE A 44 -5.65 1.43 0.24
CA ILE A 44 -4.73 0.71 -0.66
C ILE A 44 -4.15 -0.53 0.02
N GLN A 45 -3.68 -0.41 1.26
CA GLN A 45 -3.15 -1.55 2.01
C GLN A 45 -4.22 -2.63 2.23
N SER A 46 -5.46 -2.24 2.55
CA SER A 46 -6.58 -3.17 2.73
C SER A 46 -6.98 -3.87 1.42
N PHE A 47 -6.95 -3.14 0.29
CA PHE A 47 -7.18 -3.70 -1.03
C PHE A 47 -6.13 -4.77 -1.38
N ILE A 48 -4.85 -4.47 -1.14
CA ILE A 48 -3.75 -5.41 -1.36
C ILE A 48 -3.89 -6.64 -0.44
N ALA A 49 -4.16 -6.42 0.84
CA ALA A 49 -4.41 -7.51 1.79
C ALA A 49 -5.58 -8.40 1.34
N GLY A 50 -6.70 -7.81 0.89
CA GLY A 50 -7.82 -8.56 0.34
C GLY A 50 -7.45 -9.38 -0.90
N MET A 51 -6.59 -8.84 -1.77
CA MET A 51 -6.03 -9.57 -2.91
C MET A 51 -5.17 -10.75 -2.44
N HIS A 52 -4.28 -10.57 -1.47
CA HIS A 52 -3.49 -11.66 -0.87
C HIS A 52 -4.39 -12.75 -0.30
N TRP A 53 -5.45 -12.37 0.39
CA TRP A 53 -6.43 -13.31 0.93
C TRP A 53 -7.09 -14.13 -0.17
N GLY A 54 -7.57 -13.49 -1.25
CA GLY A 54 -8.16 -14.18 -2.40
C GLY A 54 -7.20 -15.13 -3.11
N ILE A 55 -5.98 -14.68 -3.41
CA ILE A 55 -4.93 -15.52 -4.03
C ILE A 55 -4.60 -16.72 -3.13
N SER A 56 -4.54 -16.52 -1.82
CA SER A 56 -4.23 -17.58 -0.86
C SER A 56 -5.29 -18.69 -0.83
N ILE A 57 -6.54 -18.40 -1.20
CA ILE A 57 -7.59 -19.41 -1.30
C ILE A 57 -7.43 -20.24 -2.58
N GLU A 58 -7.17 -19.57 -3.70
CA GLU A 58 -7.19 -20.20 -5.02
C GLU A 58 -5.87 -20.90 -5.38
N VAL A 59 -4.73 -20.32 -5.01
CA VAL A 59 -3.41 -20.73 -5.52
C VAL A 59 -2.59 -21.49 -4.49
N GLU A 60 -2.47 -20.98 -3.26
CA GLU A 60 -1.46 -21.47 -2.30
C GLU A 60 -2.00 -22.20 -1.08
N ARG A 61 -3.27 -22.00 -0.73
CA ARG A 61 -3.94 -22.53 0.49
C ARG A 61 -3.14 -22.31 1.78
N SER A 62 -2.52 -21.13 1.91
CA SER A 62 -1.69 -20.78 3.07
C SER A 62 -2.51 -20.09 4.16
N VAL A 63 -2.73 -20.79 5.28
CA VAL A 63 -3.38 -20.22 6.48
C VAL A 63 -2.60 -19.00 6.99
N THR A 64 -1.27 -19.07 6.95
CA THR A 64 -0.39 -17.98 7.36
C THR A 64 -0.63 -16.73 6.53
N ALA A 65 -0.77 -16.87 5.20
CA ALA A 65 -1.03 -15.75 4.31
C ALA A 65 -2.41 -15.11 4.57
N LEU A 66 -3.43 -15.93 4.83
CA LEU A 66 -4.76 -15.45 5.22
C LEU A 66 -4.71 -14.63 6.51
N VAL A 67 -4.05 -15.14 7.56
CA VAL A 67 -3.93 -14.43 8.84
C VAL A 67 -3.13 -13.14 8.69
N ILE A 68 -1.99 -13.18 8.00
CA ILE A 68 -1.15 -12.00 7.77
C ILE A 68 -1.93 -10.92 7.01
N SER A 69 -2.71 -11.29 5.99
CA SER A 69 -3.49 -10.30 5.24
C SER A 69 -4.46 -9.51 6.14
N ILE A 70 -5.17 -10.20 7.04
CA ILE A 70 -6.07 -9.55 8.00
C ILE A 70 -5.28 -8.67 8.99
N ILE A 71 -4.16 -9.15 9.50
CA ILE A 71 -3.28 -8.36 10.39
C ILE A 71 -2.84 -7.07 9.69
N LEU A 72 -2.46 -7.13 8.41
CA LEU A 72 -1.98 -5.97 7.66
C LEU A 72 -3.11 -4.99 7.32
N ALA A 73 -4.32 -5.46 7.03
CA ALA A 73 -5.48 -4.58 6.86
C ALA A 73 -5.84 -3.84 8.17
N ILE A 74 -5.82 -4.55 9.31
CA ILE A 74 -6.06 -3.94 10.63
C ILE A 74 -4.93 -2.97 10.99
N TRP A 75 -3.68 -3.32 10.70
CA TRP A 75 -2.51 -2.47 10.91
C TRP A 75 -2.64 -1.14 10.14
N ALA A 76 -3.06 -1.23 8.89
CA ALA A 76 -3.33 -0.09 8.03
C ALA A 76 -4.44 0.81 8.61
N TRP A 77 -5.56 0.22 9.03
CA TRP A 77 -6.65 0.95 9.68
C TRP A 77 -6.21 1.62 10.99
N PHE A 78 -5.43 0.92 11.83
CA PHE A 78 -4.96 1.46 13.11
C PHE A 78 -4.05 2.69 12.93
N SER A 79 -3.27 2.75 11.86
CA SER A 79 -2.46 3.93 11.55
C SER A 79 -3.31 5.21 11.40
N VAL A 80 -4.55 5.11 10.90
CA VAL A 80 -5.48 6.23 10.75
C VAL A 80 -5.94 6.73 12.12
N LEU A 81 -6.14 5.82 13.08
CA LEU A 81 -6.55 6.17 14.44
C LEU A 81 -5.46 6.92 15.20
N LEU A 82 -4.19 6.73 14.82
CA LEU A 82 -3.03 7.41 15.40
C LEU A 82 -2.73 8.77 14.73
N ILE A 83 -3.72 9.41 14.10
CA ILE A 83 -3.52 10.72 13.44
C ILE A 83 -2.95 11.80 14.37
N CYS A 84 -3.24 11.74 15.68
CA CYS A 84 -2.68 12.63 16.69
C CYS A 84 -1.16 12.42 16.91
N TYR A 85 -0.58 11.35 16.36
CA TYR A 85 0.84 11.02 16.39
C TYR A 85 1.36 10.84 14.94
N PRO A 86 1.53 11.93 14.18
CA PRO A 86 1.75 11.87 12.73
C PRO A 86 2.93 11.01 12.30
N LEU A 87 4.06 11.12 13.00
CA LEU A 87 5.26 10.34 12.72
C LEU A 87 5.00 8.84 12.89
N VAL A 88 4.35 8.45 13.98
CA VAL A 88 4.02 7.05 14.27
C VAL A 88 3.05 6.50 13.22
N ALA A 89 2.02 7.27 12.87
CA ALA A 89 1.05 6.88 11.84
C ALA A 89 1.70 6.65 10.47
N ILE A 90 2.59 7.55 10.04
CA ILE A 90 3.32 7.39 8.76
C ILE A 90 4.29 6.20 8.82
N ILE A 91 5.01 5.99 9.93
CA ILE A 91 5.87 4.82 10.11
C ILE A 91 5.06 3.52 10.03
N MET A 92 3.86 3.48 10.61
CA MET A 92 2.96 2.33 10.51
C MET A 92 2.50 2.07 9.06
N GLN A 93 2.19 3.12 8.29
CA GLN A 93 1.86 2.99 6.87
C GLN A 93 3.04 2.38 6.08
N ILE A 94 4.25 2.89 6.30
CA ILE A 94 5.47 2.39 5.66
C ILE A 94 5.73 0.92 6.04
N SER A 95 5.66 0.57 7.32
CA SER A 95 5.92 -0.79 7.77
C SER A 95 4.88 -1.78 7.24
N GLY A 96 3.61 -1.38 7.16
CA GLY A 96 2.55 -2.20 6.58
C GLY A 96 2.76 -2.43 5.08
N LEU A 97 3.18 -1.41 4.33
CA LEU A 97 3.50 -1.54 2.90
C LEU A 97 4.73 -2.44 2.67
N LEU A 98 5.75 -2.33 3.51
CA LEU A 98 6.92 -3.21 3.48
C LEU A 98 6.53 -4.67 3.78
N ALA A 99 5.65 -4.90 4.76
CA ALA A 99 5.17 -6.24 5.07
C ALA A 99 4.35 -6.82 3.90
N LEU A 100 3.46 -6.04 3.28
CA LEU A 100 2.74 -6.46 2.07
C LEU A 100 3.69 -6.77 0.91
N PHE A 101 4.73 -5.97 0.73
CA PHE A 101 5.78 -6.20 -0.26
C PHE A 101 6.51 -7.54 -0.01
N MET A 102 6.80 -7.86 1.25
CA MET A 102 7.42 -9.13 1.63
C MET A 102 6.48 -10.31 1.40
N VAL A 103 5.17 -10.17 1.68
CA VAL A 103 4.18 -11.22 1.39
C VAL A 103 4.10 -11.48 -0.12
N ASP A 104 4.09 -10.42 -0.94
CA ASP A 104 4.15 -10.59 -2.40
C ASP A 104 5.41 -11.38 -2.79
N TYR A 105 6.59 -11.02 -2.27
CA TYR A 105 7.85 -11.65 -2.64
C TYR A 105 8.01 -13.09 -2.16
N CYS A 106 7.67 -13.38 -0.90
CA CYS A 106 7.98 -14.64 -0.25
C CYS A 106 6.87 -15.69 -0.36
N ILE A 107 5.61 -15.24 -0.43
CA ILE A 107 4.45 -16.13 -0.34
C ILE A 107 3.86 -16.27 -1.73
N ILE A 108 3.45 -15.16 -2.36
CA ILE A 108 2.65 -15.13 -3.60
C ILE A 108 3.47 -15.38 -4.90
N SER A 109 4.75 -15.73 -4.77
CA SER A 109 5.70 -15.85 -5.89
C SER A 109 5.64 -17.18 -6.66
N GLY A 110 4.57 -17.97 -6.51
CA GLY A 110 4.39 -19.24 -7.24
C GLY A 110 4.21 -19.10 -8.77
N ASP A 111 4.59 -20.15 -9.50
CA ASP A 111 4.61 -20.22 -10.99
C ASP A 111 3.25 -19.93 -11.67
N ASN A 112 2.14 -20.02 -10.93
CA ASN A 112 0.79 -19.78 -11.44
C ASN A 112 0.36 -18.31 -11.43
N TYR A 113 1.13 -17.42 -10.79
CA TYR A 113 0.81 -15.99 -10.76
C TYR A 113 1.54 -15.24 -11.89
N PRO A 114 0.88 -14.35 -12.65
CA PRO A 114 1.52 -13.64 -13.74
C PRO A 114 2.67 -12.78 -13.22
N TYR A 115 3.90 -13.28 -13.37
CA TYR A 115 5.18 -12.71 -12.90
C TYR A 115 5.34 -11.19 -13.17
N GLN A 116 4.73 -10.70 -14.25
CA GLN A 116 4.78 -9.29 -14.63
C GLN A 116 3.90 -8.39 -13.75
N PHE A 117 2.79 -8.90 -13.21
CA PHE A 117 1.90 -8.15 -12.33
C PHE A 117 2.49 -7.99 -10.92
N HIS A 118 3.19 -9.02 -10.44
CA HIS A 118 3.97 -8.93 -9.20
C HIS A 118 5.03 -7.82 -9.27
N ARG A 119 5.90 -7.85 -10.28
CA ARG A 119 6.93 -6.81 -10.47
C ARG A 119 6.35 -5.41 -10.59
N LEU A 120 5.20 -5.26 -11.25
CA LEU A 120 4.51 -3.98 -11.35
C LEU A 120 4.11 -3.44 -9.96
N ARG A 121 3.50 -4.30 -9.13
CA ARG A 121 3.10 -3.93 -7.76
C ARG A 121 4.30 -3.58 -6.89
N GLN A 122 5.40 -4.33 -6.98
CA GLN A 122 6.64 -4.03 -6.25
C GLN A 122 7.19 -2.63 -6.57
N HIS A 123 7.26 -2.28 -7.86
CA HIS A 123 7.71 -0.95 -8.26
C HIS A 123 6.81 0.15 -7.70
N VAL A 124 5.49 -0.02 -7.81
CA VAL A 124 4.52 0.96 -7.31
C VAL A 124 4.61 1.11 -5.79
N THR A 125 4.71 0.00 -5.04
CA THR A 125 4.87 0.04 -3.58
C THR A 125 6.15 0.76 -3.16
N LEU A 126 7.27 0.55 -3.85
CA LEU A 126 8.52 1.27 -3.58
C LEU A 126 8.39 2.78 -3.80
N ILE A 127 7.72 3.20 -4.88
CA ILE A 127 7.45 4.62 -5.14
C ILE A 127 6.63 5.22 -4.00
N VAL A 128 5.56 4.54 -3.58
CA VAL A 128 4.70 5.00 -2.46
C VAL A 128 5.49 5.10 -1.16
N ILE A 129 6.35 4.13 -0.84
CA ILE A 129 7.20 4.19 0.36
C ILE A 129 8.12 5.41 0.33
N ILE A 130 8.76 5.69 -0.81
CA ILE A 130 9.62 6.89 -0.96
C ILE A 130 8.79 8.17 -0.75
N VAL A 131 7.59 8.24 -1.31
CA VAL A 131 6.68 9.37 -1.14
C VAL A 131 6.26 9.52 0.33
N LEU A 132 5.96 8.43 1.04
CA LEU A 132 5.64 8.47 2.48
C LEU A 132 6.83 8.92 3.34
N ILE A 133 8.05 8.48 3.01
CA ILE A 133 9.27 8.97 3.66
C ILE A 133 9.41 10.49 3.44
N ALA A 134 9.12 10.97 2.23
CA ALA A 134 9.14 12.41 1.95
C ALA A 134 8.15 13.21 2.81
N HIS A 135 6.97 12.66 3.13
CA HIS A 135 6.00 13.31 4.01
C HIS A 135 6.49 13.47 5.46
N ILE A 136 7.40 12.61 5.94
CA ILE A 136 7.98 12.73 7.29
C ILE A 136 8.70 14.08 7.44
N PHE A 137 9.39 14.54 6.40
CA PHE A 137 10.09 15.83 6.39
C PHE A 137 9.15 17.04 6.31
N LEU A 138 7.86 16.83 6.01
CA LEU A 138 6.83 17.87 5.94
C LEU A 138 5.98 17.93 7.21
N LEU A 139 6.25 17.09 8.22
CA LEU A 139 5.56 17.15 9.49
C LEU A 139 5.87 18.47 10.21
N PRO A 140 4.87 19.14 10.81
CA PRO A 140 5.12 20.32 11.63
C PRO A 140 6.00 19.92 12.84
N ASN A 141 7.03 20.73 13.11
CA ASN A 141 7.89 20.60 14.29
C ASN A 141 7.16 21.02 15.57
#